data_AF-A0A1R0GLR0-F1
#
_entry.id   AF-A0A1R0GLR0-F1
#
_cell.length_a   1.000
_cell.length_b   1.000
_cell.length_c   1.000
_cell.angle_alpha   90.00
_cell.angle_beta   90.00
_cell.angle_gamma   90.00
#
_symmetry.space_group_name_H-M   'P 1'
#
loop_
_entity.id
_entity.type
_entity.pdbx_description
1 polymer ?
#
loop_
_entity_poly.entity_id
_entity_poly.type
_entity_poly.pdbx_seq_one_letter_code
_entity_poly.pdbx_strand_id
1 'polypeptide(L)' 'MNIPNIKNCECLVFEDAHNGVKSGFNAGMKVLWIPDYRFCNKKNIPRDLHGAIQLLPSLSEFNPEDYGLPPY' A
#
# COMPACT_ATOMS: atom_id res chain seq x y z
N MET A 1 -8.03 23.67 -14.88
CA MET A 1 -6.94 22.86 -14.29
C MET A 1 -6.57 21.79 -15.29
N ASN A 2 -5.29 21.66 -15.65
CA ASN A 2 -4.80 20.55 -16.45
C ASN A 2 -4.45 19.43 -15.46
N ILE A 3 -5.33 18.45 -15.29
CA ILE A 3 -5.06 17.31 -14.40
C ILE A 3 -4.15 16.35 -15.19
N PRO A 4 -2.94 16.03 -14.70
CA PRO A 4 -2.07 15.10 -15.38
C PRO A 4 -2.76 13.73 -15.51
N ASN A 5 -2.61 13.10 -16.67
CA ASN A 5 -3.11 11.75 -16.90
C ASN A 5 -2.15 10.74 -16.24
N ILE A 6 -2.36 10.50 -14.95
CA ILE A 6 -1.58 9.54 -14.15
C ILE A 6 -2.16 8.13 -14.37
N LYS A 7 -1.32 7.17 -14.71
CA LYS A 7 -1.71 5.75 -14.80
C LYS A 7 -1.76 5.15 -13.40
N ASN A 8 -2.66 4.19 -13.19
CA ASN A 8 -2.79 3.51 -11.90
C ASN A 8 -1.47 2.88 -11.40
N CYS A 9 -0.64 2.36 -12.31
CA CYS A 9 0.65 1.76 -11.95
C CYS A 9 1.71 2.77 -11.45
N GLU A 10 1.46 4.07 -11.62
CA GLU A 10 2.26 5.18 -11.10
C GLU A 10 1.80 5.59 -9.69
N CYS A 11 0.66 5.08 -9.21
CA CYS A 11 0.14 5.35 -7.87
C CYS A 11 0.74 4.39 -6.83
N LEU A 12 1.16 4.94 -5.70
CA LEU A 12 1.52 4.22 -4.47
C LEU A 12 0.45 4.46 -3.42
N VAL A 13 -0.24 3.39 -3.03
CA VAL A 13 -1.35 3.40 -2.08
C VAL A 13 -0.87 2.93 -0.72
N PHE A 14 -1.30 3.62 0.34
CA PHE A 14 -1.12 3.23 1.73
C PHE A 14 -2.49 2.86 2.27
N GLU A 15 -2.68 1.62 2.70
CA GLU A 15 -3.97 1.11 3.15
C GLU A 15 -3.83 0.35 4.46
N ASP A 16 -4.81 0.48 5.34
CA ASP A 16 -4.84 -0.19 6.64
C ASP A 16 -5.71 -1.46 6.63
N ALA A 17 -6.70 -1.51 5.73
CA ALA A 17 -7.69 -2.58 5.66
C ALA A 17 -7.52 -3.48 4.42
N HIS A 18 -7.78 -4.77 4.61
CA HIS A 18 -7.60 -5.80 3.57
C HIS A 18 -8.46 -5.58 2.31
N ASN A 19 -9.63 -4.97 2.44
CA ASN A 19 -10.51 -4.63 1.32
C ASN A 19 -9.94 -3.47 0.50
N GLY A 20 -9.33 -2.47 1.14
CA GLY A 20 -8.58 -1.40 0.49
C GLY A 20 -7.39 -1.95 -0.28
N VAL A 21 -6.64 -2.88 0.33
CA VAL A 21 -5.53 -3.57 -0.33
C VAL A 21 -5.95 -4.29 -1.61
N LYS A 22 -6.99 -5.12 -1.53
CA LYS A 22 -7.54 -5.81 -2.71
C LYS A 22 -8.00 -4.83 -3.79
N SER A 23 -8.59 -3.71 -3.39
CA SER A 23 -9.07 -2.69 -4.31
C SER A 23 -7.92 -2.02 -5.06
N GLY A 24 -6.87 -1.58 -4.36
CA GLY A 24 -5.68 -0.99 -4.98
C GLY A 24 -4.95 -1.95 -5.91
N PHE A 25 -4.77 -3.20 -5.47
CA PHE A 25 -4.16 -4.25 -6.31
C PHE A 25 -4.96 -4.50 -7.59
N ASN A 26 -6.29 -4.71 -7.48
CA ASN A 26 -7.15 -4.97 -8.64
C ASN A 26 -7.26 -3.76 -9.59
N ALA A 27 -7.04 -2.54 -9.07
CA ALA A 27 -6.95 -1.33 -9.89
C ALA A 27 -5.60 -1.21 -10.63
N GLY A 28 -4.64 -2.09 -10.39
CA GLY A 28 -3.30 -2.05 -10.99
C GLY A 28 -2.37 -1.03 -10.32
N MET A 29 -2.61 -0.68 -9.06
CA MET A 29 -1.76 0.21 -8.26
C MET A 29 -0.77 -0.58 -7.41
N LYS A 30 0.29 0.08 -6.95
CA LYS A 30 1.21 -0.47 -5.94
C LYS A 30 0.63 -0.19 -4.56
N VAL A 31 0.51 -1.22 -3.70
CA VAL A 31 -0.08 -1.06 -2.37
C VAL A 31 0.89 -1.45 -1.28
N LEU A 32 1.09 -0.55 -0.32
CA LEU A 32 1.73 -0.81 0.96
C LEU A 32 0.62 -1.01 1.99
N TRP A 33 0.61 -2.19 2.62
CA TRP A 33 -0.37 -2.50 3.66
C TRP A 33 0.23 -2.18 5.03
N ILE A 34 -0.40 -1.25 5.74
CA ILE A 34 -0.05 -0.82 7.11
C ILE A 34 -1.20 -1.22 8.05
N PRO A 35 -1.27 -2.48 8.49
CA PRO A 35 -2.48 -3.02 9.10
C PRO A 35 -2.86 -2.28 10.37
N ASP A 36 -4.14 -1.91 10.47
CA ASP A 36 -4.67 -1.56 11.78
C ASP A 36 -4.81 -2.82 12.63
N TYR A 37 -3.87 -3.00 13.56
CA TYR A 37 -3.81 -4.16 14.44
C TYR A 37 -5.01 -4.31 15.39
N ARG A 38 -5.88 -3.29 15.53
CA ARG A 38 -7.16 -3.41 16.23
C ARG A 38 -8.14 -4.35 15.50
N PHE A 39 -8.01 -4.46 14.18
CA PHE A 39 -8.94 -5.21 13.32
C PHE A 39 -8.25 -6.32 12.52
N CYS A 40 -6.96 -6.18 12.20
CA CYS A 40 -6.18 -7.15 11.44
C CYS A 40 -4.85 -7.45 12.13
N ASN A 41 -4.82 -8.52 12.93
CA ASN A 41 -3.57 -8.95 13.56
C ASN A 41 -2.74 -9.84 12.62
N LYS A 42 -1.46 -10.06 12.96
CA LYS A 42 -0.51 -10.84 12.14
C LYS A 42 -0.99 -12.25 11.78
N LYS A 43 -1.88 -12.86 12.57
CA LYS A 43 -2.42 -14.21 12.29
C LYS A 43 -3.43 -14.20 11.15
N ASN A 44 -4.05 -13.05 10.87
CA ASN A 44 -5.07 -12.87 9.85
C ASN A 44 -4.51 -12.40 8.51
N ILE A 45 -3.21 -12.06 8.46
CA ILE A 45 -2.56 -11.61 7.24
C ILE A 45 -2.20 -12.84 6.40
N PRO A 46 -2.77 -12.99 5.19
CA PRO A 46 -2.47 -14.12 4.33
C PRO A 46 -1.06 -14.02 3.76
N ARG A 47 -0.49 -15.15 3.36
CA ARG A 47 0.88 -15.21 2.80
C ARG A 47 1.05 -14.37 1.53
N ASP A 48 0.00 -14.25 0.73
CA ASP A 48 0.00 -13.50 -0.53
C ASP A 48 -0.23 -11.99 -0.33
N LEU A 49 -0.42 -11.55 0.91
CA LEU A 49 -0.70 -10.16 1.30
C LEU A 49 -1.86 -9.52 0.53
N HIS A 50 -2.76 -10.32 -0.05
CA HIS A 50 -3.79 -9.84 -0.97
C HIS A 50 -3.26 -8.99 -2.14
N GLY A 51 -2.01 -9.24 -2.57
CA GLY A 51 -1.37 -8.51 -3.66
C GLY A 51 -0.69 -7.20 -3.25
N ALA A 52 -0.67 -6.84 -1.96
CA ALA A 52 0.21 -5.77 -1.49
C ALA A 52 1.67 -6.09 -1.79
N ILE A 53 2.44 -5.08 -2.19
CA ILE A 53 3.86 -5.25 -2.53
C ILE A 53 4.75 -5.25 -1.29
N GLN A 54 4.27 -4.67 -0.19
CA GLN A 54 4.96 -4.65 1.09
C GLN A 54 3.95 -4.55 2.23
N LEU A 55 4.26 -5.23 3.33
CA LEU A 55 3.62 -5.04 4.63
C LEU A 55 4.53 -4.16 5.50
N LEU A 56 4.01 -3.06 6.05
CA LEU A 56 4.71 -2.23 7.01
C LEU A 56 4.00 -2.28 8.37
N PRO A 57 4.71 -2.46 9.49
CA PRO A 57 4.10 -2.36 10.82
C PRO A 57 3.62 -0.96 11.19
N SER A 58 4.19 0.07 10.56
CA SER A 58 3.90 1.49 10.80
C SER A 58 4.33 2.32 9.59
N LEU A 59 3.67 3.47 9.38
CA LEU A 59 4.12 4.46 8.39
C LEU A 59 5.51 5.03 8.69
N SER A 60 5.98 4.97 9.95
CA SER A 60 7.34 5.38 10.32
C SER A 60 8.43 4.49 9.74
N GLU A 61 8.09 3.30 9.24
CA GLU A 61 9.01 2.37 8.58
C GLU A 61 9.00 2.53 7.05
N PHE A 62 8.20 3.47 6.52
CA PHE A 62 8.19 3.77 5.09
C PHE A 62 9.50 4.45 4.70
N ASN A 63 10.23 3.88 3.73
CA ASN A 63 11.38 4.52 3.10
C ASN A 63 10.99 5.05 1.71
N PRO A 64 10.89 6.39 1.50
CA PRO A 64 10.48 6.98 0.23
C PRO A 64 11.39 6.59 -0.94
N GLU A 65 12.68 6.42 -0.66
CA GLU A 65 13.70 6.18 -1.69
C GLU A 65 13.51 4.82 -2.39
N ASP A 66 12.97 3.81 -1.70
CA ASP A 66 12.63 2.49 -2.27
C ASP A 66 11.57 2.61 -3.40
N TYR A 67 10.86 3.73 -3.43
CA TYR A 67 9.78 4.03 -4.38
C TYR A 67 10.12 5.18 -5.33
N GLY A 68 11.37 5.66 -5.34
CA GLY A 68 11.82 6.76 -6.19
C GLY A 68 11.31 8.14 -5.75
N LEU A 69 10.90 8.27 -4.48
CA LEU A 69 10.47 9.53 -3.89
C LEU A 69 11.63 10.19 -3.11
N PRO A 70 11.64 11.52 -2.94
CA PRO A 70 12.64 12.20 -2.12
C PRO A 70 12.59 11.74 -0.65
N PRO A 71 13.73 11.74 0.07
CA PRO A 71 13.76 11.44 1.50
C PRO A 71 13.03 12.53 2.31
N TYR A 72 12.60 12.17 3.52
CA TYR A 72 12.03 13.10 4.51
C TYR A 72 13.09 13.71 5.43
#